data_AF-A0A535IE10-F1
#
_entry.id   AF-A0A535IE10-F1
#
_cell.length_a   1.000
_cell.length_b   1.000
_cell.length_c   1.000
_cell.angle_alpha   90.00
_cell.angle_beta   90.00
_cell.angle_gamma   90.00
#
_symmetry.space_group_name_H-M   'P 1'
#
loop_
_entity.id
_entity.type
_entity.pdbx_description
1 polymer ?
#
loop_
_entity_poly.entity_id
_entity_poly.type
_entity_poly.pdbx_seq_one_letter_code
_entity_poly.pdbx_strand_id
1 'polypeptide(L)'
;QIGMAATEVLRAAGCEVVAPQRPCCGRPYISKGLLTEARALAKENVKRLAPYAHQGMPILGTEPSCLFTLRDEYLDLLPDEPDAKLVALKAMMLEEYLPTVRDRLSFTGTKRNVFVHG
;
A
#
# COMPACT_ATOMS: atom_id res chain seq x y z
N GLN A 1 3.44 -14.85 2.92
CA GLN A 1 2.26 -15.22 3.75
C GLN A 1 1.40 -14.00 4.08
N ILE A 2 1.92 -12.90 4.63
CA ILE A 2 1.13 -11.70 5.01
C ILE A 2 0.26 -11.16 3.85
N GLY A 3 0.84 -10.90 2.67
CA GLY A 3 0.07 -10.40 1.53
C GLY A 3 -1.01 -11.37 1.01
N MET A 4 -0.80 -12.68 1.17
CA MET A 4 -1.80 -13.70 0.83
C MET A 4 -2.97 -13.65 1.82
N ALA A 5 -2.67 -13.60 3.13
CA ALA A 5 -3.69 -13.49 4.17
C ALA A 5 -4.51 -12.19 4.03
N ALA A 6 -3.86 -11.06 3.71
CA ALA A 6 -4.55 -9.81 3.39
C ALA A 6 -5.50 -9.96 2.20
N THR A 7 -5.05 -10.64 1.14
CA THR A 7 -5.87 -10.92 -0.04
C THR A 7 -7.08 -11.79 0.31
N GLU A 8 -6.90 -12.81 1.14
CA GLU A 8 -7.98 -13.68 1.61
C GLU A 8 -9.03 -12.92 2.41
N VAL A 9 -8.61 -12.05 3.33
CA VAL A 9 -9.54 -11.22 4.12
C VAL A 9 -10.31 -10.25 3.23
N LEU A 10 -9.63 -9.57 2.30
CA LEU A 10 -10.28 -8.64 1.36
C LEU A 10 -11.29 -9.36 0.45
N ARG A 11 -10.93 -10.54 -0.07
CA ARG A 11 -11.85 -11.36 -0.88
C ARG A 11 -13.05 -11.86 -0.06
N ALA A 12 -12.84 -12.23 1.20
CA ALA A 12 -13.93 -12.61 2.10
C ALA A 12 -14.89 -11.44 2.37
N ALA A 13 -14.41 -10.20 2.31
CA ALA A 13 -15.22 -8.98 2.38
C ALA A 13 -15.91 -8.60 1.05
N GLY A 14 -15.80 -9.45 0.02
CA GLY A 14 -16.36 -9.23 -1.31
C GLY A 14 -15.56 -8.28 -2.21
N CYS A 15 -14.31 -7.97 -1.86
CA CYS A 15 -13.45 -7.12 -2.69
C CYS A 15 -12.72 -7.93 -3.76
N GLU A 16 -12.59 -7.34 -4.95
CA GLU A 16 -11.61 -7.78 -5.94
C GLU A 16 -10.21 -7.23 -5.57
N VAL A 17 -9.18 -8.07 -5.71
CA VAL A 17 -7.81 -7.70 -5.37
C VAL A 17 -6.93 -7.87 -6.60
N VAL A 18 -6.32 -6.77 -7.03
CA VAL A 18 -5.33 -6.74 -8.09
C VAL A 18 -3.95 -6.52 -7.48
N ALA A 19 -2.99 -7.36 -7.86
CA ALA A 19 -1.59 -7.27 -7.42
C ALA A 19 -0.70 -6.96 -8.63
N PRO A 20 -0.53 -5.67 -9.01
CA PRO A 20 0.29 -5.31 -10.15
C PRO A 20 1.76 -5.66 -9.90
N GLN A 21 2.42 -6.22 -10.91
CA GLN A 21 3.88 -6.38 -10.89
C GLN A 21 4.53 -5.01 -10.83
N ARG A 22 5.42 -4.79 -9.86
CA ARG A 22 6.14 -3.53 -9.65
C ARG A 22 7.52 -3.78 -9.02
N PRO A 23 8.49 -2.87 -9.15
CA PRO A 23 9.77 -3.03 -8.47
C PRO A 23 9.64 -2.75 -6.96
N CYS A 24 10.73 -2.89 -6.21
CA CYS A 24 10.77 -2.50 -4.79
C CYS A 24 10.31 -1.05 -4.59
N CYS A 25 9.77 -0.72 -3.41
CA CYS A 25 9.33 0.65 -3.07
C CYS A 25 10.47 1.69 -3.09
N GLY A 26 11.72 1.27 -2.88
CA GLY A 26 12.89 2.15 -2.83
C GLY A 26 13.35 2.52 -1.41
N ARG A 27 12.63 2.14 -0.35
CA ARG A 27 13.00 2.45 1.05
C ARG A 27 14.45 2.12 1.43
N PRO A 28 15.04 0.96 1.01
CA PRO A 28 16.44 0.65 1.32
C PRO A 28 17.44 1.61 0.65
N TYR A 29 17.12 2.15 -0.52
CA TYR A 29 17.96 3.12 -1.20
C TYR A 29 17.90 4.48 -0.50
N ILE A 30 16.68 4.90 -0.10
CA ILE A 30 16.48 6.13 0.69
C ILE A 30 17.31 6.08 1.98
N SER A 31 17.29 4.97 2.73
CA SER A 31 18.03 4.86 4.00
C SER A 31 19.56 4.88 3.84
N LYS A 32 20.07 4.71 2.62
CA LYS A 32 21.49 4.77 2.28
C LYS A 32 21.89 6.04 1.54
N GLY A 33 20.97 7.01 1.38
CA GLY A 33 21.22 8.25 0.65
C GLY A 33 21.31 8.07 -0.87
N LEU A 34 20.92 6.91 -1.40
CA LEU A 34 20.94 6.59 -2.82
C LEU A 34 19.65 7.11 -3.50
N LEU A 35 19.52 8.43 -3.53
CA LEU A 35 18.27 9.09 -3.94
C LEU A 35 17.99 9.02 -5.44
N THR A 36 19.02 8.89 -6.28
CA THR A 36 18.86 8.75 -7.73
C THR A 36 18.16 7.43 -8.08
N GLU A 37 18.62 6.34 -7.47
CA GLU A 37 18.05 5.00 -7.61
C GLU A 37 16.66 4.93 -7.00
N ALA A 38 16.47 5.50 -5.81
CA ALA A 38 15.16 5.60 -5.17
C ALA A 38 14.16 6.35 -6.06
N ARG A 39 14.57 7.47 -6.68
CA ARG A 39 13.74 8.24 -7.61
C ARG A 39 13.37 7.43 -8.85
N ALA A 40 14.29 6.65 -9.41
CA ALA A 40 14.01 5.79 -10.56
C ALA A 40 12.95 4.72 -10.22
N LEU A 41 13.08 4.07 -9.05
CA LEU A 41 12.09 3.12 -8.54
C LEU A 41 10.74 3.79 -8.28
N ALA A 42 10.73 5.00 -7.71
CA ALA A 42 9.52 5.77 -7.47
C ALA A 42 8.77 6.05 -8.78
N LYS A 43 9.47 6.52 -9.83
CA LYS A 43 8.87 6.78 -11.15
C LYS A 43 8.20 5.53 -11.73
N GLU A 44 8.88 4.39 -11.67
CA GLU A 44 8.34 3.14 -12.20
C GLU A 44 7.14 2.62 -11.37
N ASN A 45 7.19 2.75 -10.05
CA ASN A 45 6.04 2.41 -9.21
C ASN A 45 4.84 3.32 -9.49
N VAL A 46 5.04 4.65 -9.55
CA VAL A 46 3.97 5.61 -9.87
C VAL A 46 3.34 5.29 -11.22
N LYS A 47 4.16 5.06 -12.26
CA LYS A 47 3.66 4.66 -13.59
C LYS A 47 2.77 3.42 -13.56
N ARG A 48 3.09 2.44 -12.71
CA ARG A 48 2.32 1.17 -12.61
C ARG A 48 1.09 1.29 -11.72
N LEU A 49 1.10 2.17 -10.74
CA LEU A 49 0.03 2.31 -9.75
C LEU A 49 -0.99 3.40 -10.12
N ALA A 50 -0.57 4.45 -10.81
CA ALA A 50 -1.42 5.56 -11.21
C ALA A 50 -2.69 5.14 -11.97
N PRO A 51 -2.67 4.16 -12.90
CA PRO A 51 -3.89 3.73 -13.58
C PRO A 51 -4.99 3.22 -12.64
N TYR A 52 -4.62 2.58 -11.53
CA TYR A 52 -5.57 2.13 -10.50
C TYR A 52 -6.02 3.29 -9.61
N ALA A 53 -5.10 4.18 -9.26
CA ALA A 53 -5.39 5.36 -8.46
C ALA A 53 -6.39 6.31 -9.15
N HIS A 54 -6.26 6.49 -10.48
CA HIS A 54 -7.20 7.24 -11.32
C HIS A 54 -8.59 6.60 -11.38
N GLN A 55 -8.70 5.28 -11.26
CA GLN A 55 -9.98 4.57 -11.11
C GLN A 55 -10.57 4.69 -9.71
N GLY A 56 -9.92 5.46 -8.83
CA GLY A 56 -10.36 5.66 -7.46
C GLY A 56 -10.00 4.51 -6.50
N MET A 57 -9.31 3.47 -6.98
CA MET A 57 -8.99 2.28 -6.20
C MET A 57 -7.99 2.61 -5.07
N PRO A 58 -8.18 2.06 -3.86
CA PRO A 58 -7.21 2.18 -2.79
C PRO A 58 -5.96 1.34 -3.09
N ILE A 59 -4.79 1.86 -2.72
CA ILE A 59 -3.50 1.16 -2.79
C ILE A 59 -3.16 0.72 -1.37
N LEU A 60 -3.32 -0.58 -1.10
CA LEU A 60 -3.19 -1.12 0.25
C LEU A 60 -1.79 -1.72 0.48
N GLY A 61 -1.18 -1.36 1.62
CA GLY A 61 0.08 -1.93 2.09
C GLY A 61 -0.10 -2.68 3.41
N THR A 62 0.66 -3.75 3.59
CA THR A 62 0.76 -4.49 4.87
C THR A 62 2.10 -4.30 5.57
N GLU A 63 3.01 -3.55 4.95
CA GLU A 63 4.34 -3.28 5.48
C GLU A 63 4.49 -1.75 5.56
N PRO A 64 4.56 -1.18 6.78
CA PRO A 64 4.51 0.27 6.98
C PRO A 64 5.59 1.03 6.21
N SER A 65 6.83 0.54 6.20
CA SER A 65 7.94 1.31 5.60
C SER A 65 7.81 1.43 4.08
N CYS A 66 7.34 0.39 3.40
CA CYS A 66 7.02 0.41 1.96
C CYS A 66 5.85 1.32 1.69
N LEU A 67 4.77 1.23 2.47
CA LEU A 67 3.59 2.05 2.21
C LEU A 67 3.90 3.52 2.43
N PHE A 68 4.55 3.87 3.53
CA PHE A 68 4.88 5.27 3.82
C PHE A 68 5.86 5.82 2.79
N THR A 69 6.79 5.00 2.28
CA THR A 69 7.60 5.39 1.10
C THR A 69 6.75 5.86 -0.09
N LEU A 70 5.64 5.17 -0.38
CA LEU A 70 4.72 5.56 -1.45
C LEU A 70 3.89 6.80 -1.09
N ARG A 71 3.53 6.95 0.18
CA ARG A 71 2.62 7.99 0.67
C ARG A 71 3.31 9.33 0.93
N ASP A 72 4.52 9.28 1.47
CA ASP A 72 5.22 10.44 2.00
C ASP A 72 6.47 10.72 1.16
N GLU A 73 7.41 9.77 1.05
CA GLU A 73 8.71 10.00 0.39
C GLU A 73 8.61 10.14 -1.13
N TYR A 74 7.61 9.55 -1.79
CA TYR A 74 7.42 9.75 -3.24
C TYR A 74 7.09 11.19 -3.57
N LEU A 75 6.48 11.94 -2.66
CA LEU A 75 6.19 13.37 -2.86
C LEU A 75 7.48 14.20 -2.90
N ASP A 76 8.45 13.87 -2.06
CA ASP A 76 9.76 14.53 -2.05
C ASP A 76 10.64 14.07 -3.23
N LEU A 77 10.56 12.79 -3.58
CA LEU A 77 11.29 12.23 -4.71
C LEU A 77 10.71 12.64 -6.06
N LEU A 78 9.44 13.06 -6.15
CA LEU A 78 8.75 13.40 -7.39
C LEU A 78 7.81 14.61 -7.20
N PRO A 79 8.33 15.79 -6.81
CA PRO A 79 7.50 16.93 -6.38
C PRO A 79 6.58 17.49 -7.48
N ASP A 80 7.02 17.36 -8.73
CA ASP A 80 6.35 17.89 -9.91
C ASP A 80 5.49 16.85 -10.63
N GLU A 81 5.39 15.60 -10.13
CA GLU A 81 4.60 14.53 -10.74
C GLU A 81 3.19 14.45 -10.12
N PRO A 82 2.12 14.82 -10.85
CA PRO A 82 0.76 14.78 -10.30
C PRO A 82 0.31 13.37 -9.94
N ASP A 83 0.74 12.37 -10.71
CA ASP A 83 0.44 10.97 -10.45
C ASP A 83 1.09 10.47 -9.15
N ALA A 84 2.24 11.02 -8.75
CA ALA A 84 2.84 10.70 -7.45
C ALA A 84 1.95 11.17 -6.30
N LYS A 85 1.38 12.38 -6.41
CA LYS A 85 0.40 12.92 -5.45
C LYS A 85 -0.86 12.07 -5.37
N LEU A 86 -1.37 11.61 -6.52
CA LEU A 86 -2.55 10.77 -6.56
C LEU A 86 -2.30 9.38 -5.97
N VAL A 87 -1.16 8.75 -6.30
CA VAL A 87 -0.75 7.47 -5.72
C VAL A 87 -0.60 7.60 -4.21
N ALA A 88 0.08 8.64 -3.73
CA ALA A 88 0.22 8.92 -2.30
C ALA A 88 -1.14 9.07 -1.61
N LEU A 89 -2.06 9.85 -2.19
CA LEU A 89 -3.41 10.05 -1.65
C LEU A 89 -4.21 8.75 -1.54
N LYS A 90 -3.96 7.78 -2.42
CA LYS A 90 -4.62 6.47 -2.44
C LYS A 90 -3.89 5.41 -1.60
N ALA A 91 -2.67 5.69 -1.14
CA ALA A 91 -1.87 4.76 -0.36
C ALA A 91 -2.31 4.76 1.12
N MET A 92 -2.79 3.63 1.62
CA MET A 92 -3.19 3.47 3.03
C MET A 92 -2.89 2.06 3.56
N MET A 93 -2.71 1.94 4.87
CA MET A 93 -2.47 0.63 5.47
C MET A 93 -3.73 -0.23 5.40
N LEU A 94 -3.55 -1.55 5.36
CA LEU A 94 -4.68 -2.48 5.35
C LEU A 94 -5.61 -2.24 6.54
N GLU A 95 -5.06 -2.03 7.74
CA GLU A 95 -5.81 -1.73 8.96
C GLU A 95 -6.57 -0.40 8.92
N GLU A 96 -6.13 0.57 8.11
CA GLU A 96 -6.89 1.81 7.87
C GLU A 96 -8.11 1.54 6.97
N TYR A 97 -8.01 0.56 6.06
CA TYR A 97 -9.07 0.22 5.11
C TYR A 97 -10.11 -0.76 5.68
N LEU A 98 -9.69 -1.74 6.47
CA LEU A 98 -10.56 -2.81 7.00
C LEU A 98 -11.84 -2.33 7.69
N PRO A 99 -11.86 -1.21 8.45
CA PRO A 99 -13.10 -0.69 9.04
C PRO A 99 -14.19 -0.41 8.01
N THR A 100 -13.84 -0.04 6.78
CA THR A 100 -14.80 0.31 5.70
C THR A 100 -15.55 -0.90 5.15
N VAL A 101 -15.03 -2.11 5.37
CA VAL A 101 -15.59 -3.37 4.87
C VAL A 101 -15.92 -4.35 5.99
N ARG A 102 -15.76 -3.93 7.26
CA ARG A 102 -15.93 -4.79 8.44
C ARG A 102 -17.29 -5.49 8.47
N ASP A 103 -18.37 -4.79 8.12
CA ASP A 103 -19.73 -5.34 8.18
C ASP A 103 -19.98 -6.45 7.15
N ARG A 104 -19.07 -6.61 6.18
CA ARG A 104 -19.10 -7.68 5.17
C ARG A 104 -18.33 -8.93 5.62
N LEU A 105 -17.66 -8.88 6.76
CA LEU A 105 -16.84 -9.97 7.29
C LEU A 105 -17.59 -10.76 8.37
N SER A 106 -17.51 -12.08 8.26
CA SER A 106 -18.02 -13.02 9.27
C SER A 106 -16.89 -13.49 10.17
N PHE A 107 -17.08 -13.38 11.49
CA PHE A 107 -16.10 -13.80 12.49
C PHE A 107 -16.58 -15.06 13.22
N THR A 108 -15.67 -16.01 13.48
CA THR A 108 -15.98 -17.29 14.14
C THR A 108 -16.33 -17.16 15.63
N GLY A 109 -16.13 -15.98 16.24
CA GLY A 109 -16.33 -15.76 17.67
C GLY A 109 -15.31 -16.46 18.57
N THR A 110 -14.24 -17.05 18.01
CA THR A 110 -13.22 -17.77 18.79
C THR A 110 -12.43 -16.81 19.68
N LYS A 111 -12.58 -16.96 21.00
CA LYS A 111 -11.78 -16.18 21.97
C LYS A 111 -10.32 -16.61 21.91
N ARG A 112 -9.42 -15.64 21.73
CA ARG A 112 -7.96 -15.82 21.81
C ARG A 112 -7.36 -14.61 22.51
N ASN A 113 -6.28 -14.83 23.26
CA ASN A 113 -5.47 -13.73 23.77
C ASN A 113 -4.53 -13.27 22.65
N VAL A 114 -4.65 -12.01 22.25
CA VAL A 114 -3.82 -11.40 21.20
C VAL A 114 -3.07 -10.24 21.83
N PHE A 115 -1.75 -10.25 21.69
CA PHE A 115 -0.90 -9.12 22.06
C PHE A 115 -0.72 -8.23 20.84
N VAL A 116 -0.93 -6.92 21.02
CA VAL A 116 -0.77 -5.92 19.96
C VAL A 116 0.49 -5.11 20.26
N HIS A 117 1.35 -4.96 19.26
CA HIS A 117 2.52 -4.09 19.31
C HIS A 117 2.38 -2.99 18.27
N GLY A 118 2.68 -1.76 18.69
CA GLY A 118 2.79 -0.57 17.86
C GLY A 118 3.95 0.28 18.33
#